data_AF-A0A1B3N326-F1
#
_entry.id   AF-A0A1B3N326-F1
#
_cell.length_a   1.000
_cell.length_b   1.000
_cell.length_c   1.000
_cell.angle_alpha   90.00
_cell.angle_beta   90.00
_cell.angle_gamma   90.00
#
_symmetry.space_group_name_H-M   'P 1'
#
loop_
_entity.id
_entity.type
_entity.pdbx_description
1 polymer ?
#
loop_
_entity_poly.entity_id
_entity_poly.type
_entity_poly.pdbx_seq_one_letter_code
_entity_poly.pdbx_strand_id
1 'polypeptide(L)'
;MPSSAAPLHDPCPPSAVSHGAGLIGLVGLIGWVLLARHYAWNGPNAALVCCIATGLPMVLWSLLVDKVHLRPSTGLDWTHPRAVKDVIDASMIKLTGLWMTWAGIAAIYAVARWYWMGNYQFSMNVFIYASPFLFFLSIPYVIWIDRYLKDPHDGAWHFGAMISGQPGWEREAIFHHLRAWAVKGFFLAFMLSIVPGGYADIVNANVAEIVTNPVWIANWLIIAMFLVDVQFATVGYALTLKPLDSHIRTANPYMAGWAAALICYPPFIMMGDNGPLNYHVNTADWAYWFEGNTPLLIVWGAWLVLLTGIYAWATVAFGIRFSNLTHRGILTHGPYRWTKHPAYLSKNAYWWFATMPFLVTSGTWQDGVRNAALLAAVSGVYYWRARTEERHLMADPDYAAYAAWMDRHGPVPRLIAMITGRRVKPEAMPAPAE
;
A
#
# COMPACT_ATOMS: atom_id res chain seq x y z
N MET A 1 -48.72 24.85 2.69
CA MET A 1 -47.45 24.39 3.29
C MET A 1 -46.92 23.27 2.40
N PRO A 2 -45.83 23.47 1.63
CA PRO A 2 -45.29 22.39 0.85
C PRO A 2 -44.58 21.39 1.76
N SER A 3 -44.98 20.14 1.56
CA SER A 3 -44.47 18.89 2.12
C SER A 3 -42.95 18.85 2.23
N SER A 4 -42.48 18.39 3.39
CA SER A 4 -41.10 17.98 3.67
C SER A 4 -40.54 17.11 2.54
N ALA A 5 -39.47 17.58 1.91
CA ALA A 5 -38.66 16.75 1.03
C ALA A 5 -38.15 15.54 1.82
N ALA A 6 -38.28 14.34 1.25
CA ALA A 6 -37.65 13.13 1.75
C ALA A 6 -36.14 13.37 1.92
N PRO A 7 -35.46 12.73 2.89
CA PRO A 7 -34.02 12.87 3.01
C PRO A 7 -33.38 12.42 1.68
N LEU A 8 -32.75 13.36 0.99
CA LEU A 8 -31.87 13.09 -0.14
C LEU A 8 -30.87 12.04 0.35
N HIS A 9 -30.97 10.83 -0.19
CA HIS A 9 -30.00 9.78 0.06
C HIS A 9 -28.64 10.36 -0.36
N ASP A 10 -27.69 10.52 0.58
CA ASP A 10 -26.32 11.00 0.33
C ASP A 10 -25.40 9.77 0.22
N PRO A 11 -25.41 9.03 -0.92
CA PRO A 11 -24.62 7.83 -1.08
C PRO A 11 -23.14 8.17 -1.05
N CYS A 12 -22.36 7.31 -0.40
CA CYS A 12 -20.90 7.42 -0.46
C CYS A 12 -20.42 7.28 -1.92
N PRO A 13 -19.45 8.10 -2.36
CA PRO A 13 -18.89 8.01 -3.70
C PRO A 13 -18.42 6.59 -4.04
N PRO A 14 -18.50 6.17 -5.31
CA PRO A 14 -18.10 4.84 -5.73
C PRO A 14 -16.60 4.64 -5.49
N SER A 15 -16.22 3.40 -5.16
CA SER A 15 -14.81 3.06 -4.96
C SER A 15 -14.16 2.70 -6.30
N ALA A 16 -12.91 3.11 -6.49
CA ALA A 16 -12.12 2.77 -7.68
C ALA A 16 -11.81 1.26 -7.81
N VAL A 17 -11.88 0.51 -6.70
CA VAL A 17 -11.63 -0.93 -6.64
C VAL A 17 -12.90 -1.63 -6.15
N SER A 18 -13.25 -2.76 -6.75
CA SER A 18 -14.35 -3.59 -6.28
C SER A 18 -13.94 -4.40 -5.05
N HIS A 19 -14.91 -4.80 -4.23
CA HIS A 19 -14.65 -5.76 -3.15
C HIS A 19 -14.10 -7.09 -3.68
N GLY A 20 -14.56 -7.53 -4.86
CA GLY A 20 -14.26 -8.84 -5.43
C GLY A 20 -12.79 -9.02 -5.76
N ALA A 21 -12.12 -7.98 -6.27
CA ALA A 21 -10.69 -8.05 -6.59
C ALA A 21 -9.84 -8.40 -5.35
N GLY A 22 -10.07 -7.74 -4.22
CA GLY A 22 -9.33 -8.04 -2.98
C GLY A 22 -9.64 -9.44 -2.45
N LEU A 23 -10.91 -9.82 -2.42
CA LEU A 23 -11.36 -11.11 -1.86
C LEU A 23 -10.83 -12.30 -2.66
N ILE A 24 -10.84 -12.24 -3.99
CA ILE A 24 -10.34 -13.35 -4.81
C ILE A 24 -8.81 -13.49 -4.71
N GLY A 25 -8.10 -12.38 -4.51
CA GLY A 25 -6.67 -12.41 -4.20
C GLY A 25 -6.38 -13.13 -2.88
N LEU A 26 -7.21 -12.90 -1.87
CA LEU A 26 -7.09 -13.58 -0.57
C LEU A 26 -7.36 -15.08 -0.70
N VAL A 27 -8.36 -15.47 -1.51
CA VAL A 27 -8.61 -16.89 -1.82
C VAL A 27 -7.38 -17.52 -2.48
N GLY A 28 -6.77 -16.85 -3.46
CA GLY A 28 -5.54 -17.31 -4.12
C GLY A 28 -4.37 -17.47 -3.15
N LEU A 29 -4.17 -16.49 -2.27
CA LEU A 29 -3.16 -16.53 -1.21
C LEU A 29 -3.36 -17.73 -0.28
N ILE A 30 -4.58 -17.88 0.26
CA ILE A 30 -4.91 -18.98 1.19
C ILE A 30 -4.71 -20.33 0.49
N GLY A 31 -5.20 -20.49 -0.75
CA GLY A 31 -5.03 -21.71 -1.52
C GLY A 31 -3.56 -22.09 -1.70
N TRP A 32 -2.70 -21.13 -2.02
CA TRP A 32 -1.26 -21.36 -2.12
C TRP A 32 -0.62 -21.71 -0.78
N VAL A 33 -0.97 -21.00 0.30
CA VAL A 33 -0.44 -21.30 1.64
C VAL A 33 -0.81 -22.71 2.09
N LEU A 34 -2.05 -23.16 1.87
CA LEU A 34 -2.48 -24.51 2.20
C LEU A 34 -1.67 -25.57 1.42
N LEU A 35 -1.44 -25.34 0.14
CA LEU A 35 -0.64 -26.21 -0.71
C LEU A 35 0.83 -26.25 -0.24
N ALA A 36 1.40 -25.07 0.03
CA ALA A 36 2.77 -24.93 0.49
C ALA A 36 2.99 -25.59 1.86
N ARG A 37 2.00 -25.51 2.76
CA ARG A 37 2.03 -26.23 4.05
C ARG A 37 2.02 -27.73 3.86
N HIS A 38 1.20 -28.25 2.95
CA HIS A 38 1.14 -29.68 2.67
C HIS A 38 2.46 -30.24 2.11
N TYR A 39 3.12 -29.49 1.23
CA TYR A 39 4.39 -29.91 0.59
C TYR A 39 5.66 -29.32 1.22
N ALA A 40 5.53 -28.61 2.36
CA ALA A 40 6.62 -27.90 3.04
C ALA A 40 7.41 -26.93 2.12
N TRP A 41 6.73 -26.24 1.20
CA TRP A 41 7.34 -25.22 0.32
C TRP A 41 7.49 -23.89 1.04
N ASN A 42 8.43 -23.82 1.99
CA ASN A 42 8.71 -22.66 2.83
C ASN A 42 9.78 -21.71 2.24
N GLY A 43 10.37 -22.04 1.10
CA GLY A 43 11.47 -21.30 0.50
C GLY A 43 11.07 -19.96 -0.15
N PRO A 44 12.04 -19.08 -0.41
CA PRO A 44 11.80 -17.73 -0.94
C PRO A 44 11.15 -17.71 -2.34
N ASN A 45 11.46 -18.69 -3.19
CA ASN A 45 10.80 -18.80 -4.50
C ASN A 45 9.32 -19.16 -4.36
N ALA A 46 8.96 -20.01 -3.40
CA ALA A 46 7.56 -20.33 -3.12
C ALA A 46 6.81 -19.11 -2.57
N ALA A 47 7.49 -18.23 -1.83
CA ALA A 47 6.94 -16.95 -1.39
C ALA A 47 6.64 -16.01 -2.57
N LEU A 48 7.48 -16.00 -3.63
CA LEU A 48 7.20 -15.25 -4.87
C LEU A 48 6.05 -15.87 -5.67
N VAL A 49 5.95 -17.20 -5.72
CA VAL A 49 4.80 -17.86 -6.34
C VAL A 49 3.52 -17.55 -5.56
N CYS A 50 3.59 -17.36 -4.24
CA CYS A 50 2.48 -16.83 -3.45
C CYS A 50 2.03 -15.43 -3.93
N CYS A 51 2.96 -14.53 -4.30
CA CYS A 51 2.60 -13.25 -4.93
C CYS A 51 1.80 -13.48 -6.22
N ILE A 52 2.21 -14.44 -7.05
CA ILE A 52 1.53 -14.77 -8.31
C ILE A 52 0.16 -15.38 -8.04
N ALA A 53 0.06 -16.33 -7.11
CA ALA A 53 -1.20 -16.96 -6.70
C ALA A 53 -2.17 -15.95 -6.09
N THR A 54 -1.66 -14.91 -5.43
CA THR A 54 -2.43 -13.77 -4.93
C THR A 54 -2.85 -12.84 -6.07
N GLY A 55 -1.91 -12.44 -6.93
CA GLY A 55 -2.13 -11.42 -7.97
C GLY A 55 -2.91 -11.89 -9.19
N LEU A 56 -2.69 -13.11 -9.67
CA LEU A 56 -3.31 -13.63 -10.89
C LEU A 56 -4.85 -13.65 -10.79
N PRO A 57 -5.48 -14.17 -9.71
CA PRO A 57 -6.92 -14.09 -9.57
C PRO A 57 -7.44 -12.66 -9.54
N MET A 58 -6.72 -11.72 -8.91
CA MET A 58 -7.11 -10.31 -8.91
C MET A 58 -7.06 -9.68 -10.31
N VAL A 59 -6.03 -10.03 -11.10
CA VAL A 59 -5.90 -9.60 -12.50
C VAL A 59 -7.05 -10.15 -13.33
N LEU A 60 -7.34 -11.44 -13.22
CA LEU A 60 -8.43 -12.09 -13.95
C LEU A 60 -9.79 -11.48 -13.58
N TRP A 61 -10.05 -11.26 -12.29
CA TRP A 61 -11.27 -10.59 -11.84
C TRP A 61 -11.37 -9.16 -12.39
N SER A 62 -10.28 -8.41 -12.30
CA SER A 62 -10.22 -7.02 -12.77
C SER A 62 -10.51 -6.92 -14.27
N LEU A 63 -10.02 -7.87 -15.06
CA LEU A 63 -10.21 -7.87 -16.52
C LEU A 63 -11.56 -8.46 -16.95
N LEU A 64 -11.97 -9.59 -16.37
CA LEU A 64 -13.14 -10.34 -16.84
C LEU A 64 -14.45 -9.87 -16.20
N VAL A 65 -14.41 -9.50 -14.92
CA VAL A 65 -15.60 -9.11 -14.14
C VAL A 65 -15.72 -7.60 -14.07
N ASP A 66 -14.72 -6.92 -13.49
CA ASP A 66 -14.77 -5.47 -13.30
C ASP A 66 -14.52 -4.69 -14.60
N LYS A 67 -13.97 -5.38 -15.63
CA LYS A 67 -13.62 -4.85 -16.95
C LYS A 67 -12.87 -3.52 -16.87
N VAL A 68 -11.92 -3.43 -15.95
CA VAL A 68 -11.19 -2.19 -15.65
C VAL A 68 -10.46 -1.62 -16.87
N HIS A 69 -10.06 -2.49 -17.81
CA HIS A 69 -9.42 -2.13 -19.06
C HIS A 69 -10.29 -1.21 -19.95
N LEU A 70 -11.61 -1.23 -19.79
CA LEU A 70 -12.56 -0.39 -20.55
C LEU A 70 -12.82 0.97 -19.87
N ARG A 71 -12.28 1.20 -18.67
CA ARG A 71 -12.55 2.44 -17.94
C ARG A 71 -11.85 3.63 -18.61
N PRO A 72 -12.51 4.80 -18.70
CA PRO A 72 -11.90 6.01 -19.25
C PRO A 72 -10.59 6.41 -18.54
N SER A 73 -10.47 6.11 -17.24
CA SER A 73 -9.29 6.41 -16.42
C SER A 73 -8.01 5.72 -16.89
N THR A 74 -8.10 4.66 -17.69
CA THR A 74 -6.92 4.00 -18.27
C THR A 74 -6.23 4.85 -19.35
N GLY A 75 -6.97 5.76 -19.98
CA GLY A 75 -6.51 6.51 -21.15
C GLY A 75 -6.33 5.64 -22.40
N LEU A 76 -6.96 4.46 -22.44
CA LEU A 76 -6.95 3.55 -23.59
C LEU A 76 -8.20 3.73 -24.44
N ASP A 77 -8.04 3.58 -25.75
CA ASP A 77 -9.10 3.41 -26.73
C ASP A 77 -8.86 2.10 -27.49
N TRP A 78 -9.65 1.08 -27.16
CA TRP A 78 -9.58 -0.24 -27.79
C TRP A 78 -10.22 -0.28 -29.19
N THR A 79 -11.01 0.74 -29.56
CA THR A 79 -11.82 0.74 -30.79
C THR A 79 -11.07 1.23 -32.01
N HIS A 80 -10.03 2.06 -31.82
CA HIS A 80 -9.24 2.66 -32.91
C HIS A 80 -7.74 2.35 -32.75
N PRO A 81 -7.29 1.09 -32.96
CA PRO A 81 -5.88 0.76 -32.89
C PRO A 81 -5.08 1.44 -34.01
N ARG A 82 -4.04 2.20 -33.64
CA ARG A 82 -3.06 2.72 -34.61
C ARG A 82 -2.24 1.60 -35.24
N ALA A 83 -1.73 1.81 -36.46
CA ALA A 83 -0.82 0.84 -37.07
C ALA A 83 0.55 0.91 -36.37
N VAL A 84 1.29 -0.20 -36.36
CA VAL A 84 2.61 -0.28 -35.71
C VAL A 84 3.57 0.79 -36.24
N LYS A 85 3.56 1.01 -37.57
CA LYS A 85 4.38 2.04 -38.23
C LYS A 85 4.09 3.46 -37.73
N ASP A 86 2.90 3.73 -37.22
CA ASP A 86 2.48 5.07 -36.78
C ASP A 86 2.90 5.35 -35.32
N VAL A 87 3.29 4.30 -34.58
CA VAL A 87 3.67 4.41 -33.16
C VAL A 87 5.11 4.01 -32.88
N ILE A 88 5.77 3.30 -33.80
CA ILE A 88 7.07 2.69 -33.56
C ILE A 88 8.14 3.70 -33.11
N ASP A 89 8.18 4.89 -33.72
CA ASP A 89 9.15 5.93 -33.38
C ASP A 89 8.94 6.43 -31.94
N ALA A 90 7.70 6.73 -31.57
CA ALA A 90 7.35 7.13 -30.21
C ALA A 90 7.62 5.98 -29.21
N SER A 91 7.27 4.74 -29.56
CA SER A 91 7.54 3.56 -28.73
C SER A 91 9.03 3.34 -28.49
N MET A 92 9.89 3.56 -29.50
CA MET A 92 11.34 3.45 -29.33
C MET A 92 11.88 4.52 -28.37
N ILE A 93 11.43 5.77 -28.50
CA ILE A 93 11.79 6.86 -27.57
C ILE A 93 11.34 6.51 -26.15
N LYS A 94 10.11 5.99 -26.00
CA LYS A 94 9.58 5.57 -24.70
C LYS A 94 10.37 4.43 -24.09
N LEU A 95 10.77 3.43 -24.87
CA LEU A 95 11.63 2.34 -24.43
C LEU A 95 12.99 2.86 -23.94
N THR A 96 13.60 3.80 -24.66
CA THR A 96 14.82 4.48 -24.19
C THR A 96 14.60 5.10 -22.82
N GLY A 97 13.53 5.89 -22.64
CA GLY A 97 13.22 6.48 -21.34
C GLY A 97 12.99 5.44 -20.23
N LEU A 98 12.26 4.37 -20.53
CA LEU A 98 12.00 3.27 -19.59
C LEU A 98 13.31 2.57 -19.18
N TRP A 99 14.15 2.20 -20.13
CA TRP A 99 15.41 1.52 -19.86
C TRP A 99 16.40 2.42 -19.11
N MET A 100 16.49 3.69 -19.48
CA MET A 100 17.32 4.66 -18.75
C MET A 100 16.82 4.90 -17.33
N THR A 101 15.51 4.83 -17.10
CA THR A 101 14.95 4.90 -15.75
C THR A 101 15.40 3.71 -14.89
N TRP A 102 15.31 2.50 -15.43
CA TRP A 102 15.78 1.30 -14.74
C TRP A 102 17.30 1.29 -14.54
N ALA A 103 18.07 1.76 -15.52
CA ALA A 103 19.51 1.90 -15.39
C ALA A 103 19.88 2.88 -14.25
N GLY A 104 19.16 4.00 -14.14
CA GLY A 104 19.33 4.93 -13.02
C GLY A 104 18.99 4.30 -11.67
N ILE A 105 17.89 3.55 -11.57
CA ILE A 105 17.52 2.81 -10.35
C ILE A 105 18.60 1.76 -10.00
N ALA A 106 19.09 1.01 -10.98
CA ALA A 106 20.14 0.02 -10.78
C ALA A 106 21.45 0.66 -10.30
N ALA A 107 21.82 1.83 -10.84
CA ALA A 107 22.97 2.59 -10.38
C ALA A 107 22.80 3.05 -8.92
N ILE A 108 21.60 3.50 -8.53
CA ILE A 108 21.30 3.83 -7.13
C ILE A 108 21.48 2.60 -6.25
N TYR A 109 20.94 1.44 -6.63
CA TYR A 109 21.12 0.20 -5.87
C TYR A 109 22.58 -0.24 -5.78
N ALA A 110 23.38 -0.03 -6.83
CA ALA A 110 24.81 -0.36 -6.82
C ALA A 110 25.62 0.52 -5.85
N VAL A 111 25.29 1.83 -5.77
CA VAL A 111 25.95 2.78 -4.86
C VAL A 111 25.51 2.58 -3.42
N ALA A 112 24.21 2.38 -3.21
CA ALA A 112 23.59 2.22 -1.90
C ALA A 112 23.83 0.80 -1.34
N ARG A 113 24.98 0.60 -0.68
CA ARG A 113 25.44 -0.69 -0.14
C ARG A 113 24.43 -1.45 0.72
N TRP A 114 23.50 -0.77 1.39
CA TRP A 114 22.48 -1.44 2.21
C TRP A 114 21.52 -2.34 1.41
N TYR A 115 21.34 -2.11 0.10
CA TYR A 115 20.56 -3.03 -0.75
C TYR A 115 21.22 -4.41 -0.91
N TRP A 116 22.51 -4.51 -0.60
CA TRP A 116 23.29 -5.74 -0.72
C TRP A 116 23.56 -6.40 0.64
N MET A 117 22.79 -6.03 1.68
CA MET A 117 22.91 -6.58 3.03
C MET A 117 21.56 -7.10 3.52
N GLY A 118 21.60 -8.14 4.36
CA GLY A 118 20.41 -8.75 4.96
C GLY A 118 19.34 -9.11 3.93
N ASN A 119 18.08 -8.86 4.28
CA ASN A 119 16.92 -9.23 3.48
C ASN A 119 16.90 -8.59 2.07
N TYR A 120 17.51 -7.41 1.87
CA TYR A 120 17.50 -6.75 0.55
C TYR A 120 18.31 -7.50 -0.52
N GLN A 121 19.24 -8.38 -0.13
CA GLN A 121 19.96 -9.24 -1.07
C GLN A 121 18.99 -10.08 -1.92
N PHE A 122 17.89 -10.53 -1.31
CA PHE A 122 16.86 -11.27 -2.03
C PHE A 122 16.22 -10.41 -3.13
N SER A 123 15.85 -9.17 -2.83
CA SER A 123 15.29 -8.24 -3.83
C SER A 123 16.26 -7.99 -4.98
N MET A 124 17.55 -7.80 -4.69
CA MET A 124 18.57 -7.58 -5.72
C MET A 124 18.71 -8.79 -6.63
N ASN A 125 18.74 -10.00 -6.06
CA ASN A 125 18.76 -11.24 -6.85
C ASN A 125 17.52 -11.33 -7.75
N VAL A 126 16.33 -11.07 -7.21
CA VAL A 126 15.09 -11.06 -8.01
C VAL A 126 15.18 -10.07 -9.16
N PHE A 127 15.65 -8.83 -8.93
CA PHE A 127 15.80 -7.85 -9.99
C PHE A 127 16.84 -8.24 -11.03
N ILE A 128 17.99 -8.80 -10.62
CA ILE A 128 19.02 -9.29 -11.56
C ILE A 128 18.40 -10.35 -12.47
N TYR A 129 17.76 -11.37 -11.91
CA TYR A 129 17.16 -12.46 -12.69
C TYR A 129 15.97 -12.00 -13.54
N ALA A 130 15.15 -11.07 -13.05
CA ALA A 130 13.99 -10.56 -13.79
C ALA A 130 14.37 -9.58 -14.90
N SER A 131 15.49 -8.86 -14.76
CA SER A 131 15.84 -7.74 -15.65
C SER A 131 15.94 -8.11 -17.15
N PRO A 132 16.54 -9.25 -17.57
CA PRO A 132 16.59 -9.59 -19.00
C PRO A 132 15.19 -9.84 -19.56
N PHE A 133 14.34 -10.54 -18.81
CA PHE A 133 12.96 -10.80 -19.21
C PHE A 133 12.15 -9.51 -19.31
N LEU A 134 12.25 -8.62 -18.30
CA LEU A 134 11.57 -7.33 -18.33
C LEU A 134 12.06 -6.44 -19.48
N PHE A 135 13.36 -6.46 -19.78
CA PHE A 135 13.91 -5.75 -20.94
C PHE A 135 13.28 -6.25 -22.24
N PHE A 136 13.35 -7.56 -22.53
CA PHE A 136 12.81 -8.09 -23.78
C PHE A 136 11.29 -8.02 -23.86
N LEU A 137 10.56 -8.26 -22.77
CA LEU A 137 9.10 -8.17 -22.74
C LEU A 137 8.60 -6.72 -22.82
N SER A 138 9.40 -5.73 -22.40
CA SER A 138 9.01 -4.33 -22.53
C SER A 138 8.85 -3.90 -23.99
N ILE A 139 9.62 -4.46 -24.93
CA ILE A 139 9.58 -4.11 -26.36
C ILE A 139 8.20 -4.41 -26.98
N PRO A 140 7.71 -5.67 -27.04
CA PRO A 140 6.41 -5.96 -27.63
C PRO A 140 5.28 -5.32 -26.82
N TYR A 141 5.42 -5.20 -25.49
CA TYR A 141 4.39 -4.58 -24.66
C TYR A 141 4.22 -3.08 -24.94
N VAL A 142 5.30 -2.31 -25.02
CA VAL A 142 5.26 -0.87 -25.28
C VAL A 142 4.72 -0.58 -26.68
N ILE A 143 5.22 -1.30 -27.70
CA ILE A 143 4.71 -1.17 -29.07
C ILE A 143 3.21 -1.53 -29.12
N TRP A 144 2.80 -2.59 -28.43
CA TRP A 144 1.40 -2.99 -28.40
C TRP A 144 0.51 -1.94 -27.72
N ILE A 145 0.88 -1.48 -26.52
CA ILE A 145 0.02 -0.57 -25.75
C ILE A 145 -0.08 0.82 -26.38
N ASP A 146 0.99 1.31 -27.02
CA ASP A 146 1.00 2.60 -27.71
C ASP A 146 0.00 2.65 -28.86
N ARG A 147 -0.35 1.50 -29.46
CA ARG A 147 -1.41 1.44 -30.48
C ARG A 147 -2.78 1.84 -29.94
N TYR A 148 -3.02 1.67 -28.64
CA TYR A 148 -4.30 1.89 -27.99
C TYR A 148 -4.33 3.10 -27.05
N LEU A 149 -3.19 3.70 -26.73
CA LEU A 149 -3.16 4.90 -25.89
C LEU A 149 -3.76 6.10 -26.63
N LYS A 150 -4.66 6.85 -25.98
CA LYS A 150 -5.14 8.13 -26.52
C LYS A 150 -4.00 9.12 -26.76
N ASP A 151 -3.07 9.16 -25.81
CA ASP A 151 -1.81 9.91 -25.89
C ASP A 151 -0.63 8.98 -25.62
N PRO A 152 0.24 8.71 -26.62
CA PRO A 152 1.42 7.88 -26.45
C PRO A 152 2.59 8.62 -25.77
N HIS A 153 2.55 9.94 -25.65
CA HIS A 153 3.64 10.73 -25.07
C HIS A 153 3.53 10.82 -23.55
N ASP A 154 3.68 9.67 -22.87
CA ASP A 154 3.71 9.62 -21.41
C ASP A 154 5.07 10.07 -20.82
N GLY A 155 5.18 10.03 -19.50
CA GLY A 155 6.40 10.44 -18.80
C GLY A 155 7.67 9.68 -19.21
N ALA A 156 7.55 8.41 -19.62
CA ALA A 156 8.70 7.65 -20.12
C ALA A 156 9.10 8.13 -21.52
N TRP A 157 8.13 8.50 -22.37
CA TRP A 157 8.43 9.15 -23.64
C TRP A 157 9.13 10.50 -23.45
N HIS A 158 8.61 11.40 -22.60
CA HIS A 158 9.25 12.71 -22.38
C HIS A 158 10.67 12.58 -21.83
N PHE A 159 10.91 11.64 -20.91
CA PHE A 159 12.26 11.38 -20.39
C PHE A 159 13.19 10.81 -21.47
N GLY A 160 12.70 9.86 -22.28
CA GLY A 160 13.45 9.31 -23.40
C GLY A 160 13.76 10.34 -24.48
N ALA A 161 12.82 11.23 -24.78
CA ALA A 161 12.98 12.32 -25.74
C ALA A 161 14.07 13.30 -25.28
N MET A 162 14.05 13.70 -24.00
CA MET A 162 15.09 14.54 -23.41
C MET A 162 16.49 13.90 -23.52
N ILE A 163 16.62 12.61 -23.17
CA ILE A 163 17.90 11.89 -23.25
C ILE A 163 18.39 11.74 -24.68
N SER A 164 17.47 11.50 -25.62
CA SER A 164 17.78 11.26 -27.03
C SER A 164 17.94 12.56 -27.84
N GLY A 165 17.83 13.73 -27.20
CA GLY A 165 17.90 15.04 -27.87
C GLY A 165 16.72 15.36 -28.80
N GLN A 166 15.59 14.67 -28.63
CA GLN A 166 14.37 14.88 -29.42
C GLN A 166 13.60 16.10 -28.90
N PRO A 167 12.95 16.90 -29.78
CA PRO A 167 12.14 18.04 -29.36
C PRO A 167 10.79 17.62 -28.75
N GLY A 168 10.07 18.58 -28.14
CA GLY A 168 8.68 18.39 -27.68
C GLY A 168 8.52 17.72 -26.31
N TRP A 169 9.59 17.56 -25.53
CA TRP A 169 9.48 17.07 -24.16
C TRP A 169 9.04 18.15 -23.17
N GLU A 170 8.33 17.74 -22.11
CA GLU A 170 7.85 18.62 -21.05
C GLU A 170 8.54 18.30 -19.72
N ARG A 171 9.04 19.34 -19.03
CA ARG A 171 9.79 19.18 -17.79
C ARG A 171 8.93 18.62 -16.67
N GLU A 172 7.68 19.07 -16.58
CA GLU A 172 6.71 18.68 -15.56
C GLU A 172 6.39 17.18 -15.66
N ALA A 173 6.24 16.67 -16.89
CA ALA A 173 6.01 15.25 -17.15
C ALA A 173 7.21 14.38 -16.74
N ILE A 174 8.43 14.86 -16.96
CA ILE A 174 9.66 14.19 -16.51
C ILE A 174 9.74 14.15 -14.99
N PHE A 175 9.50 15.26 -14.29
CA PHE A 175 9.50 15.26 -12.82
C PHE A 175 8.40 14.38 -12.25
N HIS A 176 7.23 14.34 -12.88
CA HIS A 176 6.18 13.41 -12.52
C HIS A 176 6.64 11.95 -12.65
N HIS A 177 7.22 11.59 -13.80
CA HIS A 177 7.80 10.27 -14.07
C HIS A 177 8.85 9.88 -13.04
N LEU A 178 9.86 10.72 -12.82
CA LEU A 178 10.95 10.43 -11.88
C LEU A 178 10.45 10.23 -10.45
N ARG A 179 9.46 11.02 -9.98
CA ARG A 179 8.84 10.81 -8.66
C ARG A 179 8.11 9.47 -8.57
N ALA A 180 7.31 9.13 -9.58
CA ALA A 180 6.58 7.85 -9.60
C ALA A 180 7.53 6.65 -9.60
N TRP A 181 8.62 6.74 -10.37
CA TRP A 181 9.64 5.69 -10.42
C TRP A 181 10.53 5.66 -9.17
N ALA A 182 10.78 6.79 -8.51
CA ALA A 182 11.44 6.81 -7.21
C ALA A 182 10.61 6.08 -6.14
N VAL A 183 9.28 6.29 -6.12
CA VAL A 183 8.37 5.52 -5.24
C VAL A 183 8.48 4.03 -5.56
N LYS A 184 8.34 3.66 -6.84
CA LYS A 184 8.36 2.25 -7.26
C LYS A 184 9.70 1.58 -6.95
N GLY A 185 10.81 2.23 -7.29
CA GLY A 185 12.16 1.73 -7.02
C GLY A 185 12.43 1.56 -5.52
N PHE A 186 12.01 2.50 -4.69
CA PHE A 186 12.21 2.37 -3.24
C PHE A 186 11.34 1.24 -2.64
N PHE A 187 10.04 1.29 -2.87
CA PHE A 187 9.10 0.40 -2.19
C PHE A 187 9.04 -1.01 -2.76
N LEU A 188 9.22 -1.22 -4.07
CA LEU A 188 9.23 -2.57 -4.64
C LEU A 188 10.41 -3.38 -4.10
N ALA A 189 11.59 -2.75 -3.98
CA ALA A 189 12.77 -3.39 -3.40
C ALA A 189 12.54 -3.76 -1.92
N PHE A 190 11.89 -2.87 -1.15
CA PHE A 190 11.54 -3.14 0.23
C PHE A 190 10.49 -4.25 0.37
N MET A 191 9.43 -4.21 -0.43
CA MET A 191 8.37 -5.23 -0.35
C MET A 191 8.92 -6.62 -0.69
N LEU A 192 9.71 -6.74 -1.75
CA LEU A 192 10.36 -8.01 -2.10
C LEU A 192 11.26 -8.54 -0.98
N SER A 193 11.97 -7.68 -0.24
CA SER A 193 12.93 -8.13 0.76
C SER A 193 12.25 -8.80 1.95
N ILE A 194 11.01 -8.41 2.27
CA ILE A 194 10.26 -8.92 3.41
C ILE A 194 9.24 -10.00 3.05
N VAL A 195 9.03 -10.31 1.76
CA VAL A 195 8.14 -11.40 1.30
C VAL A 195 8.50 -12.78 1.90
N PRO A 196 9.78 -13.22 1.93
CA PRO A 196 10.09 -14.58 2.35
C PRO A 196 9.88 -14.88 3.83
N GLY A 197 10.16 -13.92 4.73
CA GLY A 197 10.22 -14.17 6.19
C GLY A 197 8.88 -14.64 6.75
N GLY A 198 7.87 -13.77 6.75
CA GLY A 198 6.55 -14.11 7.27
C GLY A 198 5.86 -15.26 6.52
N TYR A 199 6.21 -15.47 5.24
CA TYR A 199 5.74 -16.63 4.49
C TYR A 199 6.29 -17.95 5.05
N ALA A 200 7.60 -18.03 5.28
CA ALA A 200 8.24 -19.21 5.84
C ALA A 200 7.70 -19.54 7.23
N ASP A 201 7.48 -18.52 8.08
CA ASP A 201 6.91 -18.69 9.42
C ASP A 201 5.51 -19.32 9.36
N ILE A 202 4.64 -18.83 8.47
CA ILE A 202 3.29 -19.38 8.30
C ILE A 202 3.31 -20.77 7.69
N VAL A 203 4.23 -21.08 6.77
CA VAL A 203 4.30 -22.42 6.17
C VAL A 203 4.84 -23.45 7.18
N ASN A 204 5.85 -23.10 7.97
CA ASN A 204 6.48 -23.99 8.93
C ASN A 204 5.70 -24.17 10.24
N ALA A 205 4.70 -23.32 10.51
CA ALA A 205 3.97 -23.31 11.76
C ALA A 205 3.35 -24.68 12.12
N ASN A 206 3.62 -25.16 13.33
CA ASN A 206 2.96 -26.31 13.92
C ASN A 206 1.62 -25.89 14.55
N VAL A 207 0.53 -25.98 13.79
CA VAL A 207 -0.79 -25.51 14.22
C VAL A 207 -1.28 -26.25 15.47
N ALA A 208 -0.98 -27.55 15.59
CA ALA A 208 -1.41 -28.35 16.74
C ALA A 208 -0.81 -27.85 18.06
N GLU A 209 0.41 -27.33 18.02
CA GLU A 209 1.09 -26.73 19.17
C GLU A 209 0.63 -25.28 19.39
N ILE A 210 0.50 -24.49 18.32
CA ILE A 210 0.10 -23.07 18.41
C ILE A 210 -1.26 -22.89 19.09
N VAL A 211 -2.23 -23.77 18.81
CA VAL A 211 -3.58 -23.65 19.38
C VAL A 211 -3.64 -23.96 20.88
N THR A 212 -2.59 -24.54 21.48
CA THR A 212 -2.58 -24.84 22.92
C THR A 212 -2.28 -23.64 23.79
N ASN A 213 -1.85 -22.51 23.21
CA ASN A 213 -1.52 -21.29 23.94
C ASN A 213 -2.17 -20.07 23.27
N PRO A 214 -3.00 -19.29 24.01
CA PRO A 214 -3.68 -18.11 23.45
C PRO A 214 -2.71 -17.03 22.93
N VAL A 215 -1.51 -16.93 23.50
CA VAL A 215 -0.48 -15.99 23.03
C VAL A 215 0.10 -16.44 21.70
N TRP A 216 0.37 -17.73 21.55
CA TRP A 216 0.95 -18.28 20.32
C TRP A 216 -0.01 -18.17 19.16
N ILE A 217 -1.30 -18.50 19.35
CA ILE A 217 -2.30 -18.32 18.28
C ILE A 217 -2.49 -16.84 17.91
N ALA A 218 -2.50 -15.93 18.89
CA ALA A 218 -2.57 -14.49 18.60
C ALA A 218 -1.36 -14.03 17.78
N ASN A 219 -0.14 -14.38 18.18
CA ASN A 219 1.09 -14.03 17.46
C ASN A 219 1.12 -14.65 16.06
N TRP A 220 0.68 -15.90 15.90
CA TRP A 220 0.59 -16.56 14.59
C TRP A 220 -0.40 -15.85 13.65
N LEU A 221 -1.56 -15.42 14.16
CA LEU A 221 -2.53 -14.65 13.38
C LEU A 221 -2.02 -13.24 13.03
N ILE A 222 -1.23 -12.62 13.92
CA ILE A 222 -0.56 -11.34 13.64
C ILE A 222 0.50 -11.52 12.53
N ILE A 223 1.28 -12.61 12.54
CA ILE A 223 2.21 -12.92 11.45
C ILE A 223 1.44 -13.18 10.15
N ALA A 224 0.29 -13.87 10.21
CA ALA A 224 -0.55 -14.12 9.04
C ALA A 224 -1.08 -12.81 8.44
N MET A 225 -1.42 -11.81 9.26
CA MET A 225 -1.73 -10.46 8.80
C MET A 225 -0.57 -9.85 8.00
N PHE A 226 0.66 -9.92 8.52
CA PHE A 226 1.84 -9.37 7.81
C PHE A 226 2.08 -10.09 6.48
N LEU A 227 1.88 -11.41 6.43
CA LEU A 227 1.93 -12.17 5.17
C LEU A 227 0.92 -11.60 4.16
N VAL A 228 -0.34 -11.41 4.56
CA VAL A 228 -1.37 -10.83 3.68
C VAL A 228 -0.97 -9.43 3.21
N ASP A 229 -0.58 -8.55 4.13
CA ASP A 229 -0.20 -7.16 3.82
C ASP A 229 0.95 -7.11 2.80
N VAL A 230 2.03 -7.83 3.07
CA VAL A 230 3.24 -7.84 2.24
C VAL A 230 2.97 -8.45 0.86
N GLN A 231 2.20 -9.53 0.78
CA GLN A 231 1.89 -10.18 -0.50
C GLN A 231 1.05 -9.25 -1.39
N PHE A 232 0.00 -8.64 -0.84
CA PHE A 232 -0.84 -7.68 -1.57
C PHE A 232 -0.06 -6.42 -1.95
N ALA A 233 0.75 -5.87 -1.03
CA ALA A 233 1.56 -4.70 -1.31
C ALA A 233 2.58 -4.97 -2.43
N THR A 234 3.25 -6.12 -2.40
CA THR A 234 4.21 -6.54 -3.44
C THR A 234 3.52 -6.61 -4.81
N VAL A 235 2.35 -7.26 -4.88
CA VAL A 235 1.55 -7.33 -6.10
C VAL A 235 1.15 -5.93 -6.57
N GLY A 236 0.72 -5.06 -5.66
CA GLY A 236 0.35 -3.69 -5.95
C GLY A 236 1.49 -2.89 -6.59
N TYR A 237 2.71 -3.02 -6.09
CA TYR A 237 3.89 -2.35 -6.64
C TYR A 237 4.38 -2.97 -7.95
N ALA A 238 4.25 -4.29 -8.13
CA ALA A 238 4.63 -4.97 -9.35
C ALA A 238 3.68 -4.61 -10.51
N LEU A 239 2.37 -4.64 -10.26
CA LEU A 239 1.32 -4.49 -11.27
C LEU A 239 0.87 -3.03 -11.43
N THR A 240 1.74 -2.16 -11.93
CA THR A 240 1.42 -0.75 -12.24
C THR A 240 1.13 -0.57 -13.74
N LEU A 241 0.02 -1.11 -14.24
CA LEU A 241 -0.28 -1.23 -15.67
C LEU A 241 -1.57 -0.48 -16.03
N LYS A 242 -1.56 0.24 -17.15
CA LYS A 242 -2.74 0.96 -17.65
C LYS A 242 -3.93 0.03 -17.98
N PRO A 243 -3.75 -1.13 -18.63
CA PRO A 243 -4.85 -2.08 -18.87
C PRO A 243 -5.53 -2.58 -17.59
N LEU A 244 -4.83 -2.56 -16.45
CA LEU A 244 -5.40 -2.96 -15.16
C LEU A 244 -6.00 -1.78 -14.37
N ASP A 245 -6.03 -0.57 -14.97
CA ASP A 245 -6.37 0.69 -14.31
C ASP A 245 -5.63 0.88 -12.97
N SER A 246 -4.42 0.33 -12.90
CA SER A 246 -3.59 0.33 -11.70
C SER A 246 -2.33 1.17 -11.90
N HIS A 247 -2.20 1.94 -12.98
CA HIS A 247 -1.06 2.83 -13.16
C HIS A 247 -1.03 3.93 -12.08
N ILE A 248 0.15 4.48 -11.82
CA ILE A 248 0.30 5.66 -10.97
C ILE A 248 -0.24 6.87 -11.74
N ARG A 249 -1.31 7.49 -11.24
CA ARG A 249 -1.89 8.70 -11.82
C ARG A 249 -1.07 9.91 -11.40
N THR A 250 -0.83 10.03 -10.09
CA THR A 250 0.11 11.00 -9.53
C THR A 250 0.95 10.43 -8.39
N ALA A 251 2.20 10.89 -8.27
CA ALA A 251 3.04 10.68 -7.08
C ALA A 251 3.07 11.96 -6.24
N ASN A 252 3.19 11.82 -4.91
CA ASN A 252 3.10 12.95 -3.98
C ASN A 252 4.18 13.99 -4.30
N PRO A 253 3.81 15.24 -4.63
CA PRO A 253 4.78 16.26 -5.02
C PRO A 253 5.47 16.93 -3.81
N TYR A 254 4.97 16.72 -2.59
CA TYR A 254 5.40 17.47 -1.41
C TYR A 254 6.50 16.73 -0.64
N MET A 255 7.64 17.39 -0.41
CA MET A 255 8.75 16.84 0.40
C MET A 255 8.30 16.36 1.79
N ALA A 256 7.36 17.08 2.42
CA ALA A 256 6.80 16.68 3.70
C ALA A 256 6.14 15.29 3.67
N GLY A 257 5.46 14.93 2.56
CA GLY A 257 4.89 13.60 2.40
C GLY A 257 5.95 12.52 2.31
N TRP A 258 7.03 12.78 1.55
CA TRP A 258 8.17 11.88 1.44
C TRP A 258 8.87 11.67 2.78
N ALA A 259 9.17 12.76 3.51
CA ALA A 259 9.78 12.67 4.84
C ALA A 259 8.92 11.86 5.81
N ALA A 260 7.62 12.18 5.90
CA ALA A 260 6.68 11.46 6.77
C ALA A 260 6.58 9.96 6.43
N ALA A 261 6.69 9.60 5.14
CA ALA A 261 6.70 8.21 4.73
C ALA A 261 8.05 7.52 5.04
N LEU A 262 9.18 8.11 4.65
CA LEU A 262 10.51 7.49 4.78
C LEU A 262 10.89 7.21 6.24
N ILE A 263 10.47 8.06 7.18
CA ILE A 263 10.64 7.82 8.63
C ILE A 263 10.07 6.46 9.06
N CYS A 264 9.07 5.92 8.34
CA CYS A 264 8.41 4.66 8.67
C CYS A 264 8.96 3.42 7.94
N TYR A 265 9.98 3.56 7.07
CA TYR A 265 10.46 2.45 6.23
C TYR A 265 11.99 2.33 6.23
N PRO A 266 12.54 1.10 6.28
CA PRO A 266 13.98 0.88 6.11
C PRO A 266 14.48 1.46 4.76
N PRO A 267 15.73 1.96 4.70
CA PRO A 267 16.71 2.05 5.79
C PRO A 267 16.52 3.28 6.71
N PHE A 268 15.52 4.12 6.47
CA PHE A 268 15.31 5.39 7.18
C PHE A 268 14.39 5.28 8.40
N ILE A 269 14.00 4.06 8.77
CA ILE A 269 13.08 3.79 9.86
C ILE A 269 13.65 4.34 11.18
N MET A 270 12.94 5.27 11.81
CA MET A 270 13.44 5.92 13.03
C MET A 270 12.98 5.26 14.32
N MET A 271 11.97 4.39 14.27
CA MET A 271 11.37 3.71 15.43
C MET A 271 11.73 2.22 15.49
N GLY A 272 12.76 1.80 14.77
CA GLY A 272 13.39 0.49 14.99
C GLY A 272 14.22 0.47 16.27
N ASP A 273 14.71 -0.69 16.67
CA ASP A 273 15.37 -0.92 17.97
C ASP A 273 16.58 0.00 18.23
N ASN A 274 17.32 0.39 17.19
CA ASN A 274 18.47 1.29 17.30
C ASN A 274 18.15 2.73 16.86
N GLY A 275 16.88 3.04 16.64
CA GLY A 275 16.42 4.32 16.12
C GLY A 275 16.17 5.36 17.22
N PRO A 276 16.22 6.67 16.87
CA PRO A 276 15.99 7.76 17.83
C PRO A 276 14.56 7.79 18.40
N LEU A 277 13.60 7.14 17.74
CA LEU A 277 12.23 7.00 18.21
C LEU A 277 11.95 5.60 18.81
N ASN A 278 12.98 4.86 19.23
CA ASN A 278 12.78 3.58 19.90
C ASN A 278 12.08 3.77 21.26
N TYR A 279 10.86 3.23 21.35
CA TYR A 279 9.97 3.28 22.52
C TYR A 279 9.93 1.96 23.32
N HIS A 280 10.85 1.02 23.07
CA HIS A 280 10.85 -0.31 23.71
C HIS A 280 11.83 -0.47 24.88
N VAL A 281 12.49 0.61 25.33
CA VAL A 281 13.53 0.54 26.37
C VAL A 281 12.93 0.01 27.67
N ASN A 282 13.44 -1.12 28.18
CA ASN A 282 12.93 -1.79 29.39
C ASN A 282 11.42 -2.09 29.34
N THR A 283 10.85 -2.25 28.15
CA THR A 283 9.46 -2.71 27.99
C THR A 283 9.39 -4.24 28.00
N ALA A 284 8.20 -4.74 28.30
CA ALA A 284 7.81 -6.12 28.00
C ALA A 284 6.46 -6.07 27.27
N ASP A 285 6.13 -7.13 26.54
CA ASP A 285 4.88 -7.18 25.78
C ASP A 285 3.68 -7.55 26.67
N TRP A 286 2.50 -7.48 26.07
CA TRP A 286 1.23 -7.84 26.71
C TRP A 286 1.18 -9.25 27.30
N ALA A 287 1.94 -10.22 26.76
CA ALA A 287 1.94 -11.58 27.27
C ALA A 287 2.66 -11.66 28.62
N TYR A 288 3.75 -10.90 28.79
CA TYR A 288 4.44 -10.76 30.07
C TYR A 288 3.54 -10.14 31.15
N TRP A 289 2.87 -9.03 30.86
CA TRP A 289 2.09 -8.31 31.87
C TRP A 289 0.84 -9.05 32.34
N PHE A 290 0.28 -9.93 31.50
CA PHE A 290 -0.90 -10.72 31.82
C PHE A 290 -0.58 -12.19 32.08
N GLU A 291 0.70 -12.50 32.32
CA GLU A 291 1.14 -13.85 32.71
C GLU A 291 0.32 -14.37 33.90
N GLY A 292 -0.09 -15.63 33.83
CA GLY A 292 -0.96 -16.25 34.83
C GLY A 292 -2.45 -15.92 34.72
N ASN A 293 -2.86 -14.95 33.89
CA ASN A 293 -4.28 -14.62 33.65
C ASN A 293 -4.73 -15.01 32.23
N THR A 294 -5.06 -16.28 32.06
CA THR A 294 -5.45 -16.84 30.74
C THR A 294 -6.67 -16.12 30.11
N PRO A 295 -7.77 -15.81 30.82
CA PRO A 295 -8.88 -15.06 30.23
C PRO A 295 -8.47 -13.70 29.68
N LEU A 296 -7.60 -12.97 30.41
CA LEU A 296 -7.12 -11.67 29.97
C LEU A 296 -6.21 -11.79 28.74
N LEU A 297 -5.34 -12.79 28.69
CA LEU A 297 -4.53 -13.09 27.51
C LEU A 297 -5.38 -13.38 26.27
N ILE A 298 -6.48 -14.12 26.41
CA ILE A 298 -7.40 -14.40 25.29
C ILE A 298 -8.06 -13.12 24.79
N VAL A 299 -8.63 -12.32 25.70
CA VAL A 299 -9.32 -11.08 25.33
C VAL A 299 -8.37 -10.08 24.69
N TRP A 300 -7.18 -9.91 25.26
CA TRP A 300 -6.18 -8.98 24.74
C TRP A 300 -5.57 -9.45 23.42
N GLY A 301 -5.24 -10.73 23.32
CA GLY A 301 -4.78 -11.34 22.07
C GLY A 301 -5.81 -11.19 20.94
N ALA A 302 -7.10 -11.46 21.23
CA ALA A 302 -8.18 -11.26 20.27
C ALA A 302 -8.32 -9.80 19.83
N TRP A 303 -8.13 -8.84 20.76
CA TRP A 303 -8.11 -7.42 20.44
C TRP A 303 -6.96 -7.03 19.49
N LEU A 304 -5.74 -7.52 19.75
CA LEU A 304 -4.59 -7.28 18.89
C LEU A 304 -4.77 -7.92 17.50
N VAL A 305 -5.35 -9.13 17.44
CA VAL A 305 -5.71 -9.80 16.18
C VAL A 305 -6.78 -9.01 15.42
N LEU A 306 -7.78 -8.44 16.09
CA LEU A 306 -8.78 -7.59 15.45
C LEU A 306 -8.15 -6.34 14.84
N LEU A 307 -7.28 -5.64 15.58
CA LEU A 307 -6.60 -4.44 15.10
C LEU A 307 -5.71 -4.74 13.88
N THR A 308 -4.93 -5.81 13.95
CA THR A 308 -4.09 -6.23 12.81
C THR A 308 -4.96 -6.72 11.64
N GLY A 309 -6.07 -7.41 11.91
CA GLY A 309 -7.06 -7.79 10.91
C GLY A 309 -7.65 -6.60 10.15
N ILE A 310 -8.02 -5.51 10.83
CA ILE A 310 -8.48 -4.26 10.20
C ILE A 310 -7.39 -3.65 9.32
N TYR A 311 -6.13 -3.69 9.79
CA TYR A 311 -4.98 -3.22 9.02
C TYR A 311 -4.79 -4.02 7.72
N ALA A 312 -4.77 -5.37 7.77
CA ALA A 312 -4.71 -6.18 6.55
C ALA A 312 -5.93 -5.99 5.66
N TRP A 313 -7.13 -5.84 6.23
CA TRP A 313 -8.34 -5.62 5.44
C TRP A 313 -8.27 -4.31 4.64
N ALA A 314 -7.65 -3.26 5.19
CA ALA A 314 -7.40 -2.02 4.46
C ALA A 314 -6.51 -2.26 3.24
N THR A 315 -5.48 -3.10 3.36
CA THR A 315 -4.60 -3.48 2.24
C THR A 315 -5.33 -4.37 1.22
N VAL A 316 -6.11 -5.35 1.68
CA VAL A 316 -6.93 -6.21 0.79
C VAL A 316 -7.92 -5.37 -0.02
N ALA A 317 -8.52 -4.33 0.57
CA ALA A 317 -9.44 -3.44 -0.13
C ALA A 317 -8.78 -2.68 -1.30
N PHE A 318 -7.47 -2.48 -1.30
CA PHE A 318 -6.74 -1.92 -2.45
C PHE A 318 -6.59 -2.90 -3.62
N GLY A 319 -6.66 -4.21 -3.38
CA GLY A 319 -6.34 -5.22 -4.37
C GLY A 319 -4.99 -4.92 -5.06
N ILE A 320 -4.99 -4.88 -6.39
CA ILE A 320 -3.79 -4.60 -7.20
C ILE A 320 -3.32 -3.13 -7.20
N ARG A 321 -4.00 -2.23 -6.48
CA ARG A 321 -3.72 -0.79 -6.52
C ARG A 321 -2.92 -0.26 -5.33
N PHE A 322 -2.61 -1.10 -4.35
CA PHE A 322 -1.89 -0.66 -3.16
C PHE A 322 -0.57 0.00 -3.54
N SER A 323 -0.32 1.19 -3.01
CA SER A 323 0.98 1.87 -3.09
C SER A 323 0.99 3.10 -2.18
N ASN A 324 2.12 3.31 -1.50
CA ASN A 324 2.41 4.50 -0.72
C ASN A 324 2.74 5.69 -1.63
N LEU A 325 2.49 6.92 -1.15
CA LEU A 325 2.86 8.18 -1.81
C LEU A 325 2.26 8.39 -3.22
N THR A 326 1.25 7.61 -3.61
CA THR A 326 0.70 7.66 -4.97
C THR A 326 -0.81 7.70 -4.96
N HIS A 327 -1.37 8.40 -5.94
CA HIS A 327 -2.76 8.33 -6.30
C HIS A 327 -2.96 7.31 -7.43
N ARG A 328 -3.75 6.26 -7.16
CA ARG A 328 -4.09 5.16 -8.10
C ARG A 328 -5.60 4.91 -8.17
N GLY A 329 -6.40 5.92 -7.83
CA GLY A 329 -7.83 5.80 -7.60
C GLY A 329 -8.18 5.79 -6.11
N ILE A 330 -9.40 6.26 -5.80
CA ILE A 330 -9.86 6.50 -4.43
C ILE A 330 -10.65 5.29 -3.90
N LEU A 331 -10.33 4.90 -2.67
CA LEU A 331 -11.02 3.83 -1.98
C LEU A 331 -12.08 4.41 -1.04
N THR A 332 -13.29 3.89 -1.16
CA THR A 332 -14.44 4.32 -0.35
C THR A 332 -15.17 3.12 0.26
N HIS A 333 -14.66 1.91 0.11
CA HIS A 333 -15.33 0.67 0.55
C HIS A 333 -14.52 -0.08 1.61
N GLY A 334 -15.13 -1.11 2.22
CA GLY A 334 -14.48 -1.88 3.28
C GLY A 334 -14.20 -1.01 4.51
N PRO A 335 -12.99 -1.07 5.12
CA PRO A 335 -12.69 -0.30 6.33
C PRO A 335 -12.58 1.21 6.04
N TYR A 336 -12.47 1.61 4.77
CA TYR A 336 -12.55 3.01 4.35
C TYR A 336 -13.96 3.60 4.52
N ARG A 337 -14.98 2.82 4.87
CA ARG A 337 -16.28 3.36 5.29
C ARG A 337 -16.25 3.94 6.71
N TRP A 338 -15.23 3.61 7.50
CA TRP A 338 -15.17 3.98 8.92
C TRP A 338 -14.29 5.20 9.18
N THR A 339 -13.21 5.33 8.42
CA THR A 339 -12.24 6.43 8.50
C THR A 339 -11.46 6.49 7.19
N LYS A 340 -10.84 7.64 6.88
CA LYS A 340 -9.99 7.81 5.67
C LYS A 340 -8.70 6.99 5.74
N HIS A 341 -8.22 6.70 6.95
CA HIS A 341 -6.94 6.02 7.17
C HIS A 341 -7.06 4.85 8.16
N PRO A 342 -7.81 3.79 7.83
CA PRO A 342 -8.07 2.68 8.75
C PRO A 342 -6.79 1.93 9.14
N ALA A 343 -5.88 1.72 8.18
CA ALA A 343 -4.58 1.10 8.43
C ALA A 343 -3.76 1.89 9.46
N TYR A 344 -3.64 3.22 9.30
CA TYR A 344 -2.84 4.04 10.21
C TYR A 344 -3.43 4.07 11.62
N LEU A 345 -4.76 4.19 11.74
CA LEU A 345 -5.44 4.17 13.03
C LEU A 345 -5.24 2.83 13.74
N SER A 346 -5.51 1.73 13.03
CA SER A 346 -5.45 0.40 13.61
C SER A 346 -4.04 -0.01 14.01
N LYS A 347 -3.05 0.34 13.18
CA LYS A 347 -1.62 0.10 13.46
C LYS A 347 -1.12 0.86 14.68
N ASN A 348 -1.51 2.12 14.83
CA ASN A 348 -1.14 2.90 16.02
C ASN A 348 -1.79 2.33 17.28
N ALA A 349 -3.10 2.04 17.23
CA ALA A 349 -3.77 1.38 18.35
C ALA A 349 -3.06 0.06 18.71
N TYR A 350 -2.72 -0.76 17.71
CA TYR A 350 -2.01 -2.02 17.92
C TYR A 350 -0.71 -1.81 18.70
N TRP A 351 0.13 -0.84 18.31
CA TRP A 351 1.38 -0.58 19.05
C TRP A 351 1.16 -0.14 20.49
N TRP A 352 0.17 0.72 20.75
CA TRP A 352 -0.15 1.13 22.12
C TRP A 352 -0.59 -0.05 22.99
N PHE A 353 -1.41 -0.95 22.45
CA PHE A 353 -1.93 -2.10 23.20
C PHE A 353 -0.96 -3.29 23.26
N ALA A 354 -0.11 -3.49 22.25
CA ALA A 354 0.86 -4.57 22.21
C ALA A 354 2.06 -4.28 23.12
N THR A 355 2.57 -3.04 23.08
CA THR A 355 3.76 -2.64 23.83
C THR A 355 3.44 -2.15 25.24
N MET A 356 2.27 -1.52 25.45
CA MET A 356 1.92 -0.87 26.72
C MET A 356 3.08 -0.05 27.31
N PRO A 357 3.57 0.98 26.61
CA PRO A 357 4.88 1.59 26.86
C PRO A 357 5.03 2.25 28.24
N PHE A 358 3.92 2.44 28.95
CA PHE A 358 3.87 2.96 30.32
C PHE A 358 4.19 1.90 31.39
N LEU A 359 4.23 0.61 31.02
CA LEU A 359 4.66 -0.48 31.87
C LEU A 359 6.10 -0.87 31.51
N VAL A 360 7.00 -0.85 32.50
CA VAL A 360 8.43 -1.11 32.31
C VAL A 360 8.98 -2.05 33.37
N THR A 361 9.96 -2.86 33.00
CA THR A 361 10.62 -3.86 33.85
C THR A 361 11.74 -3.28 34.71
N SER A 362 12.18 -2.05 34.44
CA SER A 362 13.22 -1.37 35.21
C SER A 362 12.77 -0.86 36.59
N GLY A 363 11.46 -0.81 36.83
CA GLY A 363 10.89 -0.23 38.05
C GLY A 363 10.97 1.30 38.13
N THR A 364 11.42 1.98 37.07
CA THR A 364 11.54 3.44 37.03
C THR A 364 10.39 4.04 36.21
N TRP A 365 9.67 5.02 36.77
CA TRP A 365 8.57 5.66 36.04
C TRP A 365 9.07 6.50 34.86
N GLN A 366 10.34 6.93 34.89
CA GLN A 366 10.98 7.72 33.85
C GLN A 366 11.04 6.95 32.52
N ASP A 367 11.34 5.66 32.54
CA ASP A 367 11.35 4.84 31.33
C ASP A 367 9.95 4.72 30.74
N GLY A 368 8.92 4.54 31.58
CA GLY A 368 7.53 4.50 31.14
C GLY A 368 7.08 5.80 30.48
N VAL A 369 7.43 6.95 31.06
CA VAL A 369 7.12 8.27 30.47
C VAL A 369 7.89 8.49 29.17
N ARG A 370 9.18 8.15 29.12
CA ARG A 370 10.00 8.23 27.90
C ARG A 370 9.38 7.42 26.77
N ASN A 371 9.09 6.15 27.01
CA ASN A 371 8.56 5.25 26.00
C ASN A 371 7.18 5.70 25.51
N ALA A 372 6.29 6.11 26.42
CA ALA A 372 4.98 6.64 26.06
C ALA A 372 5.10 7.93 25.22
N ALA A 373 6.01 8.84 25.58
CA ALA A 373 6.26 10.06 24.82
C ALA A 373 6.80 9.76 23.41
N LEU A 374 7.70 8.78 23.27
CA LEU A 374 8.23 8.38 21.97
C LEU A 374 7.18 7.65 21.12
N LEU A 375 6.34 6.78 21.69
CA LEU A 375 5.24 6.16 20.95
C LEU A 375 4.18 7.20 20.54
N ALA A 376 3.95 8.24 21.35
CA ALA A 376 3.14 9.38 20.96
C ALA A 376 3.76 10.16 19.80
N ALA A 377 5.08 10.37 19.79
CA ALA A 377 5.78 10.97 18.65
C ALA A 377 5.65 10.12 17.38
N VAL A 378 5.80 8.79 17.49
CA VAL A 378 5.55 7.85 16.37
C VAL A 378 4.10 7.97 15.87
N SER A 379 3.13 8.07 16.77
CA SER A 379 1.72 8.31 16.42
C SER A 379 1.54 9.64 15.68
N GLY A 380 2.27 10.68 16.11
CA GLY A 380 2.35 11.98 15.44
C GLY A 380 2.90 11.90 14.02
N VAL A 381 3.91 11.06 13.76
CA VAL A 381 4.44 10.80 12.40
C VAL A 381 3.35 10.20 11.51
N TYR A 382 2.58 9.23 12.00
CA TYR A 382 1.48 8.64 11.21
C TYR A 382 0.35 9.63 10.96
N TYR A 383 0.04 10.50 11.93
CA TYR A 383 -0.89 11.60 11.70
C TYR A 383 -0.37 12.58 10.64
N TRP A 384 0.91 12.97 10.71
CA TRP A 384 1.53 13.85 9.70
C TRP A 384 1.51 13.21 8.30
N ARG A 385 1.81 11.91 8.22
CA ARG A 385 1.71 11.11 7.01
C ARG A 385 0.29 11.09 6.44
N ALA A 386 -0.72 10.85 7.27
CA ALA A 386 -2.12 10.93 6.87
C ALA A 386 -2.43 12.30 6.26
N ARG A 387 -2.13 13.40 6.97
CA ARG A 387 -2.44 14.77 6.50
C ARG A 387 -1.74 15.16 5.20
N THR A 388 -0.50 14.71 4.99
CA THR A 388 0.24 14.96 3.75
C THR A 388 -0.27 14.13 2.59
N GLU A 389 -0.77 12.92 2.84
CA GLU A 389 -1.50 12.09 1.88
C GLU A 389 -2.84 12.73 1.50
N GLU A 390 -3.65 13.16 2.47
CA GLU A 390 -4.91 13.87 2.20
C GLU A 390 -4.69 15.12 1.36
N ARG A 391 -3.63 15.89 1.66
CA ARG A 391 -3.27 17.09 0.89
C ARG A 391 -2.96 16.77 -0.58
N HIS A 392 -2.26 15.67 -0.83
CA HIS A 392 -1.97 15.22 -2.19
C HIS A 392 -3.23 14.75 -2.91
N LEU A 393 -4.08 13.98 -2.24
CA LEU A 393 -5.29 13.44 -2.83
C LEU A 393 -6.40 14.49 -3.02
N MET A 394 -6.41 15.59 -2.26
CA MET A 394 -7.45 16.63 -2.35
C MET A 394 -7.55 17.34 -3.70
N ALA A 395 -6.52 17.24 -4.54
CA ALA A 395 -6.56 17.72 -5.92
C ALA A 395 -7.49 16.87 -6.81
N ASP A 396 -7.82 15.65 -6.39
CA ASP A 396 -8.72 14.75 -7.10
C ASP A 396 -10.19 14.98 -6.66
N PRO A 397 -11.12 15.23 -7.61
CA PRO A 397 -12.53 15.43 -7.29
C PRO A 397 -13.19 14.26 -6.56
N ASP A 398 -12.81 13.02 -6.86
CA ASP A 398 -13.37 11.84 -6.20
C ASP A 398 -12.96 11.80 -4.72
N TYR A 399 -11.72 12.20 -4.43
CA TYR A 399 -11.24 12.27 -3.04
C TYR A 399 -11.88 13.42 -2.28
N ALA A 400 -12.05 14.59 -2.91
CA ALA A 400 -12.72 15.73 -2.30
C ALA A 400 -14.18 15.37 -1.92
N ALA A 401 -14.90 14.72 -2.84
CA ALA A 401 -16.25 14.23 -2.59
C ALA A 401 -16.29 13.20 -1.45
N TYR A 402 -15.36 12.24 -1.45
CA TYR A 402 -15.25 11.24 -0.40
C TYR A 402 -14.89 11.83 0.96
N ALA A 403 -13.97 12.79 1.01
CA ALA A 403 -13.58 13.48 2.23
C ALA A 403 -14.76 14.25 2.84
N ALA A 404 -15.50 14.99 2.01
CA ALA A 404 -16.70 15.70 2.45
C ALA A 404 -17.78 14.72 2.95
N TRP A 405 -17.98 13.60 2.26
CA TRP A 405 -18.91 12.55 2.71
C TRP A 405 -18.47 11.96 4.06
N MET A 406 -17.18 11.70 4.25
CA MET A 406 -16.62 11.14 5.47
C MET A 406 -16.73 12.10 6.66
N ASP A 407 -16.57 13.40 6.45
CA ASP A 407 -16.79 14.40 7.51
C ASP A 407 -18.25 14.41 7.99
N ARG A 408 -19.20 14.14 7.08
CA ARG A 408 -20.62 14.02 7.40
C ARG A 408 -20.97 12.68 8.04
N HIS A 409 -20.43 11.55 7.56
CA HIS A 409 -20.93 10.20 7.89
C HIS A 409 -19.97 9.30 8.67
N GLY A 410 -18.68 9.64 8.69
CA GLY A 410 -17.63 8.79 9.24
C GLY A 410 -17.79 8.53 10.73
N PRO A 411 -17.87 7.26 11.19
CA PRO A 411 -18.03 6.94 12.60
C PRO A 411 -16.85 7.42 13.45
N VAL A 412 -15.60 7.23 12.98
CA VAL A 412 -14.41 7.67 13.72
C VAL A 412 -14.28 9.19 13.76
N PRO A 413 -14.37 9.93 12.63
CA PRO A 413 -14.41 11.40 12.67
C PRO A 413 -15.50 11.96 13.58
N ARG A 414 -16.71 11.38 13.56
CA ARG A 414 -17.81 11.79 14.44
C ARG A 414 -17.51 11.55 15.92
N LEU A 415 -16.94 10.38 16.27
CA LEU A 415 -16.51 10.09 17.64
C LEU A 415 -15.44 11.09 18.10
N ILE A 416 -14.44 11.39 17.28
CA ILE A 416 -13.41 12.38 17.59
C ILE A 416 -14.02 13.78 17.73
N ALA A 417 -14.92 14.18 16.83
CA ALA A 417 -15.61 15.47 16.90
C ALA A 417 -16.45 15.60 18.18
N MET A 418 -17.14 14.52 18.58
CA MET A 418 -17.90 14.46 19.83
C MET A 418 -16.99 14.59 21.05
N ILE A 419 -15.89 13.84 21.11
CA ILE A 419 -14.93 13.88 22.25
C ILE A 419 -14.21 15.23 22.34
N THR A 420 -13.88 15.85 21.20
CA THR A 420 -13.10 17.11 21.15
C THR A 420 -13.97 18.37 21.15
N GLY A 421 -15.30 18.24 21.13
CA GLY A 421 -16.23 19.36 21.05
C GLY A 421 -16.20 20.11 19.71
N ARG A 422 -15.59 19.54 18.67
CA ARG A 422 -15.47 20.18 17.35
C ARG A 422 -16.81 20.06 16.62
N ARG A 423 -17.52 21.18 16.44
CA ARG A 423 -18.73 21.21 15.60
C ARG A 423 -18.34 20.92 14.15
N VAL A 424 -18.89 19.84 13.58
CA VAL A 424 -18.82 19.59 12.13
C VAL A 424 -19.48 20.79 11.45
N LYS A 425 -18.73 21.54 10.64
CA LYS A 425 -19.30 22.64 9.84
C LYS A 425 -20.27 22.00 8.84
N PRO A 426 -21.57 22.34 8.85
CA PRO A 426 -22.43 22.00 7.74
C PRO A 426 -22.05 22.93 6.59
N GLU A 427 -21.42 22.40 5.54
CA GLU A 427 -21.33 23.11 4.27
C GLU A 427 -22.69 22.99 3.56
N ALA A 428 -23.19 24.13 3.07
CA ALA A 428 -24.42 24.21 2.31
C ALA A 428 -24.29 23.37 1.03
N MET A 429 -25.29 22.52 0.76
CA MET A 429 -25.39 21.83 -0.52
C MET A 429 -25.31 22.86 -1.65
N PRO A 430 -24.53 22.62 -2.73
CA PRO A 430 -24.62 23.44 -3.92
C PRO A 430 -26.06 23.36 -4.43
N ALA A 431 -26.71 24.52 -4.56
CA ALA A 431 -28.04 24.60 -5.14
C ALA A 431 -27.99 24.00 -6.56
N PRO A 432 -29.01 23.22 -6.97
CA PRO A 432 -29.08 22.73 -8.35
C PRO A 432 -29.05 23.92 -9.30
N ALA A 433 -28.15 23.90 -10.27
CA ALA A 433 -28.14 24.86 -11.36
C ALA A 433 -29.46 24.72 -12.14
N GLU A 434 -30.17 25.83 -12.31
CA GLU A 434 -31.29 25.95 -13.24
C GLU A 434 -30.83 25.88 -14.70
#